data_AF-A0A8H2JDW2-F1
#
_entry.id   AF-A0A8H2JDW2-F1
#
_cell.length_a   1.000
_cell.length_b   1.000
_cell.length_c   1.000
_cell.angle_alpha   90.00
_cell.angle_beta   90.00
_cell.angle_gamma   90.00
#
_symmetry.space_group_name_H-M   'P 1'
#
loop_
_entity.id
_entity.type
_entity.pdbx_description
1 polymer ?
#
loop_
_entity_poly.entity_id
_entity_poly.type
_entity_poly.pdbx_seq_one_letter_code
_entity_poly.pdbx_strand_id
1 'polypeptide(L)'
;MTAPLTVVVAALRDTAARLAGLADGLCDDDGGPALSAAADPVAALDSGQACREVGDAFVRRAQVLGQGMSVFAGKLESAAFLYEHGDRAAAERIAFDVPEAKDTRIGDDPGEPGYDPVNKYEDALRDAGLLSGTSEGYHREWLQNAAKKGVPPQVIVDIAGQQHITPASFDILTGMERVVDNNRTSSDPSDDNTYFLLSAGTSAGDARRAALMTYILNAGTGYTKGNPNTDFAETPYTANEVQRIVDRQASNSWSYEQVPRLAGSGGRFATTPNGMLMGLGGGFIQNQLSQQAGSTYGDVFLINIAHPTDAGDQLRKIIGSGQMWYDGPRGARQQDVDIDRVLHHEERHSAQWAALGRVEFVKQYAISLGAERLTGRRNPFETNAGASDGGYS
;
A
#
# COMPACT_ATOMS: atom_id res chain seq x y z
N MET A 1 39.66 19.97 40.83
CA MET A 1 38.72 21.11 40.94
C MET A 1 38.82 21.90 39.65
N THR A 2 37.89 21.70 38.72
CA THR A 2 37.73 22.54 37.53
C THR A 2 37.22 23.90 37.99
N ALA A 3 37.85 24.99 37.53
CA ALA A 3 37.38 26.34 37.83
C ALA A 3 35.91 26.49 37.39
N PRO A 4 35.05 27.17 38.17
CA PRO A 4 33.68 27.42 37.73
C PRO A 4 33.74 28.22 36.42
N LEU A 5 33.10 27.70 35.37
CA LEU A 5 32.87 28.44 34.13
C LEU A 5 32.13 29.73 34.50
N THR A 6 32.86 30.86 34.49
CA THR A 6 32.27 32.18 34.66
C THR A 6 31.49 32.52 33.39
N VAL A 7 30.18 32.36 33.45
CA VAL A 7 29.27 32.85 32.41
C VAL A 7 29.34 34.38 32.41
N VAL A 8 29.81 34.96 31.31
CA VAL A 8 29.89 36.42 31.14
C VAL A 8 28.58 36.88 30.49
N VAL A 9 27.66 37.45 31.28
CA VAL A 9 26.35 37.92 30.80
C VAL A 9 26.46 38.85 29.59
N ALA A 10 27.47 39.74 29.58
CA ALA A 10 27.73 40.62 28.45
C ALA A 10 28.05 39.87 27.16
N ALA A 11 28.71 38.70 27.23
CA ALA A 11 29.00 37.87 26.07
C ALA A 11 27.75 37.16 25.55
N LEU A 12 26.81 36.77 26.42
CA LEU A 12 25.51 36.22 26.01
C LEU A 12 24.68 37.24 25.23
N ARG A 13 24.61 38.49 25.74
CA ARG A 13 23.92 39.61 25.09
C ARG A 13 24.54 39.96 23.73
N ASP A 14 25.87 40.08 23.64
CA ASP A 14 26.56 40.36 22.36
C ASP A 14 26.34 39.25 21.34
N THR A 15 26.37 37.98 21.77
CA THR A 15 26.13 36.83 20.91
C THR A 15 24.68 36.79 20.39
N ALA A 16 23.70 37.07 21.25
CA ALA A 16 22.29 37.14 20.86
C ALA A 16 22.04 38.24 19.81
N ALA A 17 22.59 39.45 20.03
CA ALA A 17 22.44 40.56 19.10
C ALA A 17 23.05 40.28 17.71
N ARG A 18 24.23 39.63 17.68
CA ARG A 18 24.88 39.24 16.42
C ARG A 18 24.11 38.16 15.67
N LEU A 19 23.56 37.17 16.39
CA LEU A 19 22.76 36.10 15.77
C LEU A 19 21.42 36.63 15.24
N ALA A 20 20.80 37.58 15.93
CA ALA A 20 19.62 38.28 15.43
C ALA A 20 19.92 39.07 14.14
N GLY A 21 21.03 39.82 14.10
CA GLY A 21 21.42 40.55 12.89
C GLY A 21 21.79 39.65 11.70
N LEU A 22 22.39 38.48 11.95
CA LEU A 22 22.63 37.46 10.92
C LEU A 22 21.32 36.79 10.45
N ALA A 23 20.38 36.55 11.37
CA ALA A 23 19.07 36.00 11.05
C ALA A 23 18.26 36.93 10.14
N ASP A 24 18.23 38.23 10.46
CA ASP A 24 17.58 39.25 9.62
C ASP A 24 18.23 39.28 8.23
N GLY A 25 19.57 39.30 8.15
CA GLY A 25 20.29 39.27 6.87
C GLY A 25 20.07 38.00 6.04
N LEU A 26 19.84 36.85 6.68
CA LEU A 26 19.49 35.59 5.99
C LEU A 26 18.04 35.58 5.51
N CYS A 27 17.12 36.16 6.30
CA CYS A 27 15.73 36.33 5.90
C CYS A 27 15.57 37.34 4.75
N ASP A 28 16.47 38.33 4.68
CA ASP A 28 16.48 39.42 3.70
C ASP A 28 17.47 39.20 2.52
N ASP A 29 18.12 38.03 2.39
CA ASP A 29 19.10 37.78 1.32
C ASP A 29 18.46 37.72 -0.08
N ASP A 30 18.86 38.65 -0.95
CA ASP A 30 18.34 38.84 -2.32
C ASP A 30 18.81 37.77 -3.32
N GLY A 31 19.65 36.80 -2.92
CA GLY A 31 20.20 35.78 -3.81
C GLY A 31 19.14 34.90 -4.50
N GLY A 32 18.10 34.49 -3.76
CA GLY A 32 17.01 33.69 -4.31
C GLY A 32 16.04 34.48 -5.19
N PRO A 33 15.57 35.68 -4.79
CA PRO A 33 14.80 36.57 -5.66
C PRO A 33 15.56 36.99 -6.93
N ALA A 34 16.88 37.19 -6.85
CA ALA A 34 17.71 37.50 -8.02
C ALA A 34 17.80 36.32 -9.01
N LEU A 35 17.90 35.09 -8.51
CA LEU A 35 17.88 33.88 -9.35
C LEU A 35 16.51 33.66 -9.99
N SER A 36 15.43 33.88 -9.23
CA SER A 36 14.04 33.75 -9.70
C SER A 36 13.72 34.81 -10.77
N ALA A 37 14.10 36.06 -10.52
CA ALA A 37 13.95 37.17 -11.47
C ALA A 37 14.79 36.99 -12.75
N ALA A 38 15.98 36.40 -12.64
CA ALA A 38 16.83 36.10 -13.81
C ALA A 38 16.21 35.02 -14.72
N ALA A 39 15.33 34.17 -14.19
CA ALA A 39 14.67 33.09 -14.93
C ALA A 39 13.33 33.49 -15.57
N ASP A 40 12.76 34.66 -15.21
CA ASP A 40 11.47 35.15 -15.73
C ASP A 40 11.35 35.21 -17.26
N PRO A 41 12.39 35.59 -18.03
CA PRO A 41 12.29 35.62 -19.49
C PRO A 41 12.13 34.24 -20.16
N VAL A 42 12.47 33.16 -19.44
CA VAL A 42 12.42 31.76 -19.91
C VAL A 42 11.46 30.89 -19.10
N ALA A 43 10.57 31.54 -18.36
CA ALA A 43 9.55 30.95 -17.48
C ALA A 43 8.72 29.80 -18.05
N ALA A 44 8.55 29.76 -19.38
CA ALA A 44 7.74 28.78 -20.10
C ALA A 44 8.52 27.53 -20.55
N LEU A 45 9.82 27.46 -20.24
CA LEU A 45 10.67 26.31 -20.48
C LEU A 45 10.90 25.56 -19.15
N ASP A 46 10.97 24.23 -19.19
CA ASP A 46 11.17 23.38 -18.00
C ASP A 46 12.40 23.80 -17.18
N SER A 47 13.47 24.26 -17.86
CA SER A 47 14.68 24.77 -17.22
C SER A 47 14.47 26.12 -16.52
N GLY A 48 13.61 27.00 -17.03
CA GLY A 48 13.26 28.26 -16.38
C GLY A 48 12.39 28.05 -15.14
N GLN A 49 11.50 27.06 -15.17
CA GLN A 49 10.71 26.66 -14.01
C GLN A 49 11.59 26.04 -12.91
N ALA A 50 12.48 25.11 -13.26
CA ALA A 50 13.41 24.51 -12.31
C ALA A 50 14.32 25.55 -11.63
N CYS A 51 14.80 26.57 -12.37
CA CYS A 51 15.60 27.65 -11.78
C CYS A 51 14.82 28.51 -10.76
N ARG A 52 13.52 28.72 -10.97
CA ARG A 52 12.66 29.41 -9.99
C ARG A 52 12.40 28.56 -8.77
N GLU A 53 12.12 27.27 -8.95
CA GLU A 53 11.93 26.33 -7.85
C GLU A 53 13.19 26.25 -6.96
N VAL A 54 14.38 26.28 -7.57
CA VAL A 54 15.66 26.35 -6.86
C VAL A 54 15.86 27.69 -6.16
N GLY A 55 15.55 28.82 -6.80
CA GLY A 55 15.64 30.15 -6.18
C GLY A 55 14.73 30.29 -4.96
N ASP A 56 13.49 29.85 -5.11
CA ASP A 56 12.48 29.80 -4.06
C ASP A 56 12.88 28.86 -2.91
N ALA A 57 13.46 27.69 -3.22
CA ALA A 57 13.99 26.77 -2.21
C ALA A 57 15.19 27.37 -1.44
N PHE A 58 16.02 28.17 -2.11
CA PHE A 58 17.15 28.85 -1.49
C PHE A 58 16.69 29.92 -0.49
N VAL A 59 15.73 30.77 -0.87
CA VAL A 59 15.11 31.76 0.04
C VAL A 59 14.53 31.08 1.27
N ARG A 60 13.78 29.99 1.08
CA ARG A 60 13.12 29.30 2.19
C ARG A 60 14.11 28.64 3.15
N ARG A 61 15.19 28.04 2.64
CA ARG A 61 16.26 27.50 3.50
C ARG A 61 16.97 28.62 4.28
N ALA A 62 17.18 29.78 3.67
CA ALA A 62 17.74 30.93 4.36
C ALA A 62 16.80 31.46 5.46
N GLN A 63 15.49 31.48 5.20
CA GLN A 63 14.46 31.85 6.19
C GLN A 63 14.35 30.86 7.36
N VAL A 64 14.39 29.54 7.10
CA VAL A 64 14.37 28.51 8.16
C VAL A 64 15.63 28.61 9.02
N LEU A 65 16.80 28.82 8.41
CA LEU A 65 18.05 29.07 9.13
C LEU A 65 17.97 30.36 9.96
N GLY A 66 17.43 31.43 9.40
CA GLY A 66 17.20 32.71 10.09
C GLY A 66 16.27 32.56 11.28
N GLN A 67 15.11 31.90 11.12
CA GLN A 67 14.19 31.62 12.23
C GLN A 67 14.84 30.80 13.33
N GLY A 68 15.63 29.77 12.97
CA GLY A 68 16.40 28.98 13.94
C GLY A 68 17.39 29.82 14.73
N MET A 69 18.10 30.73 14.07
CA MET A 69 19.03 31.69 14.70
C MET A 69 18.32 32.68 15.60
N SER A 70 17.15 33.22 15.21
CA SER A 70 16.34 34.12 16.03
C SER A 70 15.79 33.44 17.28
N VAL A 71 15.31 32.19 17.18
CA VAL A 71 14.87 31.39 18.32
C VAL A 71 16.04 31.14 19.29
N PHE A 72 17.22 30.81 18.76
CA PHE A 72 18.42 30.60 19.58
C PHE A 72 18.87 31.90 20.28
N ALA A 73 18.81 33.04 19.58
CA ALA A 73 19.10 34.35 20.17
C ALA A 73 18.14 34.70 21.31
N GLY A 74 16.84 34.45 21.15
CA GLY A 74 15.84 34.67 22.22
C GLY A 74 16.07 33.81 23.47
N LYS A 75 16.56 32.56 23.30
CA LYS A 75 16.98 31.70 24.42
C LYS A 75 18.20 32.26 25.15
N LEU A 76 19.18 32.80 24.42
CA LEU A 76 20.36 33.46 25.03
C LEU A 76 19.97 34.71 25.81
N GLU A 77 19.03 35.53 25.32
CA GLU A 77 18.51 36.69 26.05
C GLU A 77 17.78 36.28 27.33
N SER A 78 16.96 35.24 27.26
CA SER A 78 16.24 34.70 28.41
C SER A 78 17.20 34.17 29.48
N ALA A 79 18.27 33.48 29.07
CA ALA A 79 19.32 33.01 29.97
C ALA A 79 20.07 34.20 30.62
N ALA A 80 20.45 35.21 29.83
CA ALA A 80 21.11 36.41 30.34
C ALA A 80 20.26 37.14 31.38
N PHE A 81 18.96 37.31 31.12
CA PHE A 81 18.01 37.90 32.05
C PHE A 81 17.95 37.12 33.38
N LEU A 82 17.87 35.79 33.34
CA LEU A 82 17.82 34.96 34.54
C LEU A 82 19.13 35.01 35.35
N TYR A 83 20.28 35.06 34.68
CA TYR A 83 21.57 35.27 35.35
C TYR A 83 21.68 36.63 36.04
N GLU A 84 21.19 37.70 35.40
CA GLU A 84 21.15 39.06 35.96
C GLU A 84 20.30 39.15 37.23
N HIS A 85 19.25 38.33 37.32
CA HIS A 85 18.30 38.31 38.45
C HIS A 85 18.63 37.23 39.50
N GLY A 86 19.77 36.56 39.37
CA GLY A 86 20.26 35.58 40.36
C GLY A 86 19.61 34.20 40.31
N ASP A 87 18.74 33.92 39.34
CA ASP A 87 18.11 32.60 39.16
C ASP A 87 18.94 31.71 38.22
N ARG A 88 20.12 31.33 38.73
CA ARG A 88 21.07 30.48 38.01
C ARG A 88 20.48 29.12 37.64
N ALA A 89 19.69 28.53 38.53
CA ALA A 89 19.09 27.22 38.31
C ALA A 89 18.06 27.24 37.19
N ALA A 90 17.31 28.34 37.01
CA ALA A 90 16.42 28.49 35.85
C ALA A 90 17.20 28.76 34.56
N ALA A 91 18.25 29.57 34.60
CA ALA A 91 19.08 29.85 33.44
C ALA A 91 19.74 28.58 32.86
N GLU A 92 20.25 27.71 33.74
CA GLU A 92 20.88 26.43 33.37
C GLU A 92 19.87 25.36 32.90
N ARG A 93 18.56 25.58 33.07
CA ARG A 93 17.49 24.69 32.58
C ARG A 93 16.97 25.03 31.17
N ILE A 94 17.39 26.16 30.59
CA ILE A 94 17.00 26.53 29.22
C ILE A 94 17.66 25.54 28.24
N ALA A 95 16.84 24.75 27.55
CA ALA A 95 17.29 23.82 26.53
C ALA A 95 17.65 24.56 25.25
N PHE A 96 18.92 24.51 24.85
CA PHE A 96 19.46 25.11 23.63
C PHE A 96 19.40 24.18 22.42
N ASP A 97 18.54 23.17 22.46
CA ASP A 97 18.30 22.30 21.32
C ASP A 97 17.91 23.15 20.11
N VAL A 98 18.64 22.93 19.01
CA VAL A 98 18.30 23.49 17.70
C VAL A 98 16.93 22.93 17.36
N PRO A 99 15.93 23.75 16.98
CA PRO A 99 14.69 23.20 16.46
C PRO A 99 15.07 22.28 15.30
N GLU A 100 14.75 20.99 15.37
CA GLU A 100 14.79 20.16 14.17
C GLU A 100 13.92 20.89 13.15
N ALA A 101 14.56 21.37 12.09
CA ALA A 101 13.82 21.81 10.92
C ALA A 101 13.04 20.58 10.49
N LYS A 102 11.73 20.56 10.76
CA LYS A 102 10.84 19.72 9.98
C LYS A 102 11.04 20.23 8.56
N ASP A 103 11.75 19.45 7.75
CA ASP A 103 11.87 19.67 6.32
C ASP A 103 10.48 19.39 5.70
N THR A 104 9.46 20.16 6.09
CA THR A 104 8.16 20.16 5.43
C THR A 104 8.37 20.82 4.10
N ARG A 105 8.41 20.01 3.04
CA ARG A 105 8.42 20.47 1.65
C ARG A 105 7.09 21.22 1.44
N ILE A 106 7.11 22.31 0.67
CA ILE A 106 5.85 22.89 0.17
C ILE A 106 5.13 21.81 -0.62
N GLY A 107 3.84 21.60 -0.35
CA GLY A 107 3.10 20.49 -0.94
C GLY A 107 3.13 19.21 -0.11
N ASP A 108 3.37 19.30 1.19
CA ASP A 108 3.16 18.20 2.13
C ASP A 108 1.79 18.27 2.83
N ASP A 109 1.11 19.42 2.76
CA ASP A 109 -0.23 19.63 3.34
C ASP A 109 -1.35 19.70 2.27
N PRO A 110 -2.51 19.05 2.50
CA PRO A 110 -3.65 19.10 1.59
C PRO A 110 -4.10 20.54 1.30
N GLY A 111 -4.10 20.93 0.02
CA GLY A 111 -4.54 22.24 -0.43
C GLY A 111 -3.40 23.21 -0.76
N GLU A 112 -2.14 22.84 -0.51
CA GLU A 112 -0.99 23.61 -0.96
C GLU A 112 -0.67 23.38 -2.45
N PRO A 113 -0.23 24.42 -3.19
CA PRO A 113 0.32 24.25 -4.53
C PRO A 113 1.49 23.26 -4.51
N GLY A 114 1.42 22.22 -5.34
CA GLY A 114 2.43 21.16 -5.36
C GLY A 114 2.17 20.01 -4.38
N TYR A 115 1.01 19.98 -3.70
CA TYR A 115 0.64 18.87 -2.82
C TYR A 115 0.58 17.55 -3.57
N ASP A 116 1.45 16.62 -3.17
CA ASP A 116 1.41 15.24 -3.61
C ASP A 116 1.39 14.32 -2.38
N PRO A 117 0.28 13.60 -2.14
CA PRO A 117 0.15 12.72 -0.99
C PRO A 117 1.19 11.58 -0.98
N VAL A 118 1.90 11.35 -2.09
CA VAL A 118 2.99 10.38 -2.24
C VAL A 118 4.30 10.86 -1.61
N ASN A 119 4.53 12.18 -1.51
CA ASN A 119 5.81 12.78 -1.06
C ASN A 119 6.31 12.16 0.25
N LYS A 120 5.45 12.13 1.28
CA LYS A 120 5.79 11.55 2.59
C LYS A 120 6.18 10.07 2.56
N TYR A 121 5.71 9.31 1.57
CA TYR A 121 6.07 7.90 1.41
C TYR A 121 7.41 7.75 0.69
N GLU A 122 7.65 8.54 -0.36
CA GLU A 122 8.95 8.58 -1.02
C GLU A 122 10.05 9.06 -0.08
N ASP A 123 9.76 10.06 0.76
CA ASP A 123 10.68 10.55 1.79
C ASP A 123 11.02 9.43 2.79
N ALA A 124 10.01 8.76 3.36
CA ALA A 124 10.23 7.65 4.28
C ALA A 124 11.04 6.50 3.65
N LEU A 125 10.78 6.17 2.38
CA LEU A 125 11.55 5.14 1.66
C LEU A 125 12.99 5.59 1.35
N ARG A 126 13.20 6.87 1.01
CA ARG A 126 14.53 7.44 0.77
C ARG A 126 15.36 7.48 2.07
N ASP A 127 14.75 7.91 3.17
CA ASP A 127 15.39 7.96 4.49
C ASP A 127 15.77 6.55 4.99
N ALA A 128 14.98 5.53 4.64
CA ALA A 128 15.28 4.14 4.90
C ALA A 128 16.29 3.51 3.91
N GLY A 129 16.73 4.24 2.88
CA GLY A 129 17.64 3.73 1.85
C GLY A 129 17.01 2.72 0.88
N LEU A 130 15.67 2.69 0.79
CA LEU A 130 14.90 1.74 -0.01
C LEU A 130 14.44 2.30 -1.38
N LEU A 131 14.61 3.61 -1.59
CA LEU A 131 14.31 4.27 -2.85
C LEU A 131 15.45 5.21 -3.24
N SER A 132 15.82 5.18 -4.52
CA SER A 132 16.72 6.16 -5.13
C SER A 132 15.99 6.87 -6.28
N GLY A 133 15.83 8.19 -6.18
CA GLY A 133 15.10 8.97 -7.18
C GLY A 133 13.59 9.04 -6.92
N THR A 134 12.82 9.37 -7.95
CA THR A 134 11.36 9.49 -7.92
C THR A 134 10.69 8.13 -8.12
N SER A 135 9.51 7.92 -7.53
CA SER A 135 8.70 6.76 -7.87
C SER A 135 7.97 6.98 -9.20
N GLU A 136 7.78 5.91 -9.97
CA GLU A 136 7.04 5.92 -11.23
C GLU A 136 6.17 4.66 -11.38
N GLY A 137 5.27 4.66 -12.37
CA GLY A 137 4.44 3.50 -12.72
C GLY A 137 3.65 2.92 -11.55
N TYR A 138 3.57 1.59 -11.49
CA TYR A 138 2.84 0.87 -10.44
C TYR A 138 3.45 1.02 -9.05
N HIS A 139 4.75 1.31 -8.94
CA HIS A 139 5.35 1.60 -7.63
C HIS A 139 4.80 2.92 -7.08
N ARG A 140 4.70 3.96 -7.90
CA ARG A 140 4.06 5.22 -7.50
C ARG A 140 2.58 5.03 -7.20
N GLU A 141 1.88 4.23 -8.00
CA GLU A 141 0.47 3.91 -7.77
C GLU A 141 0.26 3.19 -6.43
N TRP A 142 1.17 2.30 -6.03
CA TRP A 142 1.13 1.68 -4.70
C TRP A 142 1.20 2.73 -3.58
N LEU A 143 2.09 3.71 -3.68
CA LEU A 143 2.19 4.80 -2.70
C LEU A 143 0.92 5.68 -2.70
N GLN A 144 0.32 5.91 -3.88
CA GLN A 144 -0.96 6.62 -3.98
C GLN A 144 -2.11 5.84 -3.31
N ASN A 145 -2.18 4.53 -3.52
CA ASN A 145 -3.21 3.68 -2.91
C ASN A 145 -3.03 3.62 -1.39
N ALA A 146 -1.79 3.50 -0.91
CA ALA A 146 -1.46 3.63 0.51
C ALA A 146 -1.93 4.97 1.09
N ALA A 147 -1.68 6.07 0.38
CA ALA A 147 -2.14 7.39 0.79
C ALA A 147 -3.66 7.52 0.86
N LYS A 148 -4.38 7.05 -0.17
CA LYS A 148 -5.85 7.05 -0.23
C LYS A 148 -6.46 6.21 0.89
N LYS A 149 -5.85 5.07 1.22
CA LYS A 149 -6.31 4.16 2.29
C LYS A 149 -5.79 4.54 3.68
N GLY A 150 -5.03 5.63 3.81
CA GLY A 150 -4.54 6.13 5.11
C GLY A 150 -3.49 5.23 5.75
N VAL A 151 -2.77 4.42 4.96
CA VAL A 151 -1.71 3.54 5.44
C VAL A 151 -0.53 4.38 5.97
N PRO A 152 -0.01 4.17 7.19
CA PRO A 152 1.14 4.94 7.66
C PRO A 152 2.40 4.71 6.78
N PRO A 153 3.22 5.74 6.49
CA PRO A 153 4.44 5.58 5.68
C PRO A 153 5.40 4.50 6.20
N GLN A 154 5.50 4.35 7.53
CA GLN A 154 6.33 3.32 8.14
C GLN A 154 5.90 1.89 7.73
N VAL A 155 4.61 1.64 7.51
CA VAL A 155 4.13 0.34 7.03
C VAL A 155 4.68 0.04 5.63
N ILE A 156 4.76 1.05 4.76
CA ILE A 156 5.32 0.93 3.43
C ILE A 156 6.83 0.64 3.49
N VAL A 157 7.55 1.34 4.37
CA VAL A 157 8.97 1.08 4.65
C VAL A 157 9.18 -0.36 5.14
N ASP A 158 8.36 -0.83 6.08
CA ASP A 158 8.47 -2.18 6.62
C ASP A 158 8.19 -3.25 5.56
N ILE A 159 7.16 -3.06 4.72
CA ILE A 159 6.84 -3.97 3.61
C ILE A 159 7.99 -3.99 2.60
N ALA A 160 8.47 -2.82 2.17
CA ALA A 160 9.54 -2.71 1.19
C ALA A 160 10.85 -3.32 1.71
N GLY A 161 11.21 -3.06 2.97
CA GLY A 161 12.41 -3.60 3.59
C GLY A 161 12.37 -5.11 3.79
N GLN A 162 11.27 -5.64 4.33
CA GLN A 162 11.16 -7.08 4.63
C GLN A 162 11.00 -7.95 3.38
N GLN A 163 10.24 -7.47 2.40
CA GLN A 163 9.94 -8.22 1.17
C GLN A 163 10.84 -7.83 -0.01
N HIS A 164 11.82 -6.95 0.22
CA HIS A 164 12.71 -6.41 -0.79
C HIS A 164 11.97 -5.83 -2.00
N ILE A 165 10.89 -5.07 -1.73
CA ILE A 165 10.12 -4.42 -2.79
C ILE A 165 10.89 -3.21 -3.31
N THR A 166 11.05 -3.17 -4.62
CA THR A 166 11.67 -2.07 -5.35
C THR A 166 10.71 -1.64 -6.47
N PRO A 167 10.95 -0.50 -7.15
CA PRO A 167 10.16 -0.15 -8.32
C PRO A 167 10.07 -1.27 -9.37
N ALA A 168 11.18 -1.97 -9.63
CA ALA A 168 11.25 -3.08 -10.59
C ALA A 168 10.41 -4.31 -10.16
N SER A 169 10.08 -4.46 -8.87
CA SER A 169 9.24 -5.57 -8.40
C SER A 169 7.84 -5.53 -9.04
N PHE A 170 7.36 -4.35 -9.44
CA PHE A 170 6.05 -4.19 -10.09
C PHE A 170 6.06 -4.45 -11.60
N ASP A 171 7.23 -4.58 -12.24
CA ASP A 171 7.34 -4.86 -13.68
C ASP A 171 6.63 -6.16 -14.08
N ILE A 172 6.42 -7.07 -13.13
CA ILE A 172 5.67 -8.30 -13.34
C ILE A 172 4.22 -8.07 -13.78
N LEU A 173 3.64 -6.91 -13.45
CA LEU A 173 2.28 -6.53 -13.83
C LEU A 173 2.23 -5.86 -15.21
N THR A 174 3.37 -5.42 -15.74
CA THR A 174 3.46 -4.75 -17.03
C THR A 174 3.06 -5.69 -18.17
N GLY A 175 2.11 -5.24 -19.00
CA GLY A 175 1.60 -6.03 -20.12
C GLY A 175 0.51 -7.03 -19.74
N MET A 176 0.16 -7.14 -18.46
CA MET A 176 -1.09 -7.77 -18.03
C MET A 176 -2.24 -6.78 -18.17
N GLU A 177 -3.43 -7.28 -18.50
CA GLU A 177 -4.59 -6.42 -18.65
C GLU A 177 -5.15 -6.07 -17.27
N ARG A 178 -5.19 -4.78 -16.96
CA ARG A 178 -5.79 -4.25 -15.74
C ARG A 178 -7.31 -4.27 -15.84
N VAL A 179 -7.97 -4.75 -14.80
CA VAL A 179 -9.41 -4.64 -14.58
C VAL A 179 -9.65 -4.15 -13.16
N VAL A 180 -10.56 -3.21 -12.99
CA VAL A 180 -10.96 -2.71 -11.67
C VAL A 180 -12.37 -3.23 -11.38
N ASP A 181 -12.64 -3.55 -10.12
CA ASP A 181 -14.02 -3.71 -9.69
C ASP A 181 -14.72 -2.35 -9.58
N ASN A 182 -16.02 -2.37 -9.35
CA ASN A 182 -16.86 -1.18 -9.19
C ASN A 182 -17.47 -1.24 -7.78
N ASN A 183 -16.60 -1.22 -6.77
CA ASN A 183 -16.84 -1.61 -5.38
C ASN A 183 -18.18 -1.05 -4.86
N ARG A 184 -19.26 -1.82 -5.03
CA ARG A 184 -20.65 -1.36 -4.95
C ARG A 184 -21.06 -0.86 -3.57
N THR A 185 -20.24 -1.13 -2.57
CA THR A 185 -20.44 -0.72 -1.18
C THR A 185 -19.93 0.70 -0.91
N SER A 186 -19.20 1.29 -1.86
CA SER A 186 -18.71 2.66 -1.81
C SER A 186 -19.01 3.41 -3.12
N SER A 187 -19.29 4.71 -3.01
CA SER A 187 -19.35 5.61 -4.17
C SER A 187 -18.01 6.28 -4.46
N ASP A 188 -16.98 5.95 -3.67
CA ASP A 188 -15.62 6.47 -3.81
C ASP A 188 -14.81 5.50 -4.68
N PRO A 189 -14.45 5.86 -5.93
CA PRO A 189 -13.65 5.00 -6.81
C PRO A 189 -12.25 4.68 -6.25
N SER A 190 -11.81 5.35 -5.18
CA SER A 190 -10.58 4.98 -4.48
C SER A 190 -10.69 3.68 -3.68
N ASP A 191 -11.91 3.15 -3.50
CA ASP A 191 -12.18 1.87 -2.86
C ASP A 191 -12.21 0.72 -3.86
N ASP A 192 -12.13 0.99 -5.18
CA ASP A 192 -12.06 -0.04 -6.21
C ASP A 192 -10.73 -0.80 -6.12
N ASN A 193 -10.81 -2.12 -6.07
CA ASN A 193 -9.64 -2.97 -6.10
C ASN A 193 -9.25 -3.29 -7.55
N THR A 194 -7.93 -3.34 -7.77
CA THR A 194 -7.34 -3.67 -9.06
C THR A 194 -7.02 -5.17 -9.15
N TYR A 195 -7.36 -5.74 -10.30
CA TYR A 195 -7.09 -7.10 -10.73
C TYR A 195 -6.27 -7.05 -12.03
N PHE A 196 -5.51 -8.12 -12.31
CA PHE A 196 -4.77 -8.26 -13.56
C PHE A 196 -5.06 -9.60 -14.21
N LEU A 197 -5.57 -9.59 -15.44
CA LEU A 197 -5.66 -10.81 -16.25
C LEU A 197 -4.27 -11.24 -16.68
N LEU A 198 -3.94 -12.50 -16.40
CA LEU A 198 -2.67 -13.08 -16.79
C LEU A 198 -2.57 -13.19 -18.31
N SER A 199 -1.43 -12.77 -18.85
CA SER A 199 -1.11 -12.90 -20.27
C SER A 199 -0.97 -14.38 -20.65
N ALA A 200 -1.18 -14.69 -21.93
CA ALA A 200 -0.95 -16.04 -22.42
C ALA A 200 0.52 -16.44 -22.25
N GLY A 201 0.77 -17.64 -21.71
CA GLY A 201 2.13 -18.15 -21.48
C GLY A 201 2.79 -17.69 -20.19
N THR A 202 2.09 -16.95 -19.31
CA THR A 202 2.59 -16.63 -17.96
C THR A 202 3.03 -17.90 -17.22
N SER A 203 4.25 -17.90 -16.69
CA SER A 203 4.79 -19.03 -15.93
C SER A 203 4.14 -19.15 -14.55
N ALA A 204 4.25 -20.31 -13.91
CA ALA A 204 3.74 -20.51 -12.55
C ALA A 204 4.35 -19.52 -11.54
N GLY A 205 5.66 -19.28 -11.64
CA GLY A 205 6.37 -18.34 -10.77
C GLY A 205 5.94 -16.89 -11.00
N ASP A 206 5.72 -16.51 -12.27
CA ASP A 206 5.21 -15.19 -12.63
C ASP A 206 3.78 -14.98 -12.14
N ALA A 207 2.91 -15.98 -12.30
CA ALA A 207 1.53 -15.91 -11.83
C ALA A 207 1.46 -15.72 -10.30
N ARG A 208 2.31 -16.43 -9.55
CA ARG A 208 2.44 -16.28 -8.09
C ARG A 208 2.92 -14.88 -7.70
N ARG A 209 3.99 -14.39 -8.34
CA ARG A 209 4.50 -13.03 -8.12
C ARG A 209 3.48 -11.97 -8.46
N ALA A 210 2.78 -12.10 -9.58
CA ALA A 210 1.74 -11.17 -9.99
C ALA A 210 0.60 -11.11 -8.97
N ALA A 211 0.18 -12.25 -8.42
CA ALA A 211 -0.83 -12.30 -7.36
C ALA A 211 -0.37 -11.52 -6.10
N LEU A 212 0.88 -11.74 -5.66
CA LEU A 212 1.45 -10.99 -4.54
C LEU A 212 1.54 -9.48 -4.82
N MET A 213 2.08 -9.11 -5.98
CA MET A 213 2.24 -7.70 -6.35
C MET A 213 0.89 -7.00 -6.54
N THR A 214 -0.17 -7.73 -6.90
CA THR A 214 -1.55 -7.20 -6.94
C THR A 214 -2.06 -6.85 -5.54
N TYR A 215 -1.86 -7.74 -4.54
CA TYR A 215 -2.18 -7.44 -3.14
C TYR A 215 -1.43 -6.19 -2.66
N ILE A 216 -0.12 -6.12 -2.92
CA ILE A 216 0.74 -5.00 -2.51
C ILE A 216 0.26 -3.71 -3.17
N LEU A 217 0.06 -3.70 -4.49
CA LEU A 217 -0.40 -2.53 -5.26
C LEU A 217 -1.68 -1.93 -4.68
N ASN A 218 -2.66 -2.77 -4.32
CA ASN A 218 -3.93 -2.33 -3.76
C ASN A 218 -3.82 -1.75 -2.36
N ALA A 219 -2.69 -1.92 -1.67
CA ALA A 219 -2.48 -1.50 -0.28
C ALA A 219 -3.54 -2.05 0.69
N GLY A 220 -3.88 -3.34 0.53
CA GLY A 220 -4.92 -4.05 1.29
C GLY A 220 -6.24 -4.19 0.53
N THR A 221 -7.19 -4.94 1.10
CA THR A 221 -8.45 -5.31 0.44
C THR A 221 -9.57 -4.27 0.61
N GLY A 222 -9.54 -3.45 1.66
CA GLY A 222 -10.61 -2.48 1.92
C GLY A 222 -11.95 -3.12 2.35
N TYR A 223 -11.91 -4.38 2.77
CA TYR A 223 -13.08 -5.26 2.91
C TYR A 223 -14.22 -4.73 3.79
N THR A 224 -13.90 -3.95 4.84
CA THR A 224 -14.93 -3.42 5.76
C THR A 224 -15.41 -2.01 5.39
N LYS A 225 -14.81 -1.38 4.39
CA LYS A 225 -15.07 0.02 4.05
C LYS A 225 -16.34 0.11 3.20
N GLY A 226 -17.38 0.76 3.74
CA GLY A 226 -18.69 0.90 3.07
C GLY A 226 -19.75 -0.13 3.47
N ASN A 227 -19.36 -1.25 4.10
CA ASN A 227 -20.28 -2.24 4.63
C ASN A 227 -19.89 -2.71 6.04
N PRO A 228 -20.58 -2.27 7.10
CA PRO A 228 -20.27 -2.69 8.48
C PRO A 228 -20.75 -4.12 8.80
N ASN A 229 -21.50 -4.76 7.91
CA ASN A 229 -22.03 -6.12 8.07
C ASN A 229 -21.24 -7.11 7.21
N THR A 230 -19.92 -7.19 7.42
CA THR A 230 -19.08 -8.21 6.78
C THR A 230 -19.04 -9.49 7.61
N ASP A 231 -18.85 -10.63 6.94
CA ASP A 231 -18.68 -11.92 7.62
C ASP A 231 -17.31 -12.05 8.30
N PHE A 232 -16.35 -11.21 7.90
CA PHE A 232 -14.97 -11.28 8.37
C PHE A 232 -14.46 -9.92 8.82
N ALA A 233 -13.58 -9.94 9.82
CA ALA A 233 -12.79 -8.78 10.18
C ALA A 233 -11.75 -8.51 9.08
N GLU A 234 -11.56 -7.23 8.75
CA GLU A 234 -10.49 -6.84 7.83
C GLU A 234 -9.13 -7.14 8.44
N THR A 235 -8.26 -7.77 7.64
CA THR A 235 -6.89 -8.01 8.05
C THR A 235 -6.05 -6.77 7.74
N PRO A 236 -5.37 -6.17 8.73
CA PRO A 236 -4.61 -4.94 8.51
C PRO A 236 -3.51 -5.10 7.47
N TYR A 237 -3.41 -4.14 6.55
CA TYR A 237 -2.31 -4.07 5.58
C TYR A 237 -0.99 -3.79 6.32
N THR A 238 -0.15 -4.82 6.44
CA THR A 238 1.12 -4.78 7.19
C THR A 238 2.17 -5.68 6.57
N ALA A 239 3.44 -5.50 6.92
CA ALA A 239 4.52 -6.37 6.47
C ALA A 239 4.33 -7.84 6.90
N ASN A 240 3.80 -8.06 8.11
CA ASN A 240 3.45 -9.41 8.60
C ASN A 240 2.35 -10.06 7.75
N GLU A 241 1.36 -9.28 7.31
CA GLU A 241 0.31 -9.80 6.45
C GLU A 241 0.83 -10.15 5.05
N VAL A 242 1.71 -9.32 4.49
CA VAL A 242 2.39 -9.64 3.23
C VAL A 242 3.22 -10.93 3.39
N GLN A 243 3.96 -11.07 4.48
CA GLN A 243 4.72 -12.30 4.77
C GLN A 243 3.82 -13.52 4.90
N ARG A 244 2.66 -13.39 5.57
CA ARG A 244 1.67 -14.48 5.68
C ARG A 244 1.20 -14.95 4.31
N ILE A 245 0.94 -14.01 3.39
CA ILE A 245 0.58 -14.32 1.99
C ILE A 245 1.74 -15.03 1.28
N VAL A 246 2.98 -14.55 1.44
CA VAL A 246 4.18 -15.20 0.86
C VAL A 246 4.32 -16.64 1.36
N ASP A 247 4.15 -16.89 2.66
CA ASP A 247 4.24 -18.22 3.25
C ASP A 247 3.12 -19.15 2.76
N ARG A 248 1.90 -18.63 2.64
CA ARG A 248 0.75 -19.35 2.06
C ARG A 248 1.03 -19.73 0.60
N GLN A 249 1.49 -18.79 -0.21
CA GLN A 249 1.86 -19.00 -1.61
C GLN A 249 3.02 -19.97 -1.80
N ALA A 250 3.96 -20.01 -0.86
CA ALA A 250 5.04 -20.99 -0.85
C ALA A 250 4.48 -22.40 -0.56
N SER A 251 3.63 -22.53 0.45
CA SER A 251 2.99 -23.80 0.84
C SER A 251 2.05 -24.34 -0.25
N ASN A 252 1.43 -23.44 -1.00
CA ASN A 252 0.53 -23.75 -2.10
C ASN A 252 1.19 -23.65 -3.48
N SER A 253 2.53 -23.62 -3.61
CA SER A 253 3.20 -23.38 -4.89
C SER A 253 2.78 -24.33 -6.02
N TRP A 254 2.42 -25.57 -5.66
CA TRP A 254 1.92 -26.62 -6.56
C TRP A 254 0.61 -26.26 -7.26
N SER A 255 -0.20 -25.33 -6.73
CA SER A 255 -1.43 -24.88 -7.41
C SER A 255 -1.11 -23.98 -8.59
N TYR A 256 -0.11 -23.11 -8.46
CA TYR A 256 0.36 -22.23 -9.53
C TYR A 256 0.98 -23.00 -10.71
N GLU A 257 1.58 -24.16 -10.46
CA GLU A 257 2.13 -25.05 -11.50
C GLU A 257 1.06 -25.55 -12.49
N GLN A 258 -0.22 -25.55 -12.09
CA GLN A 258 -1.32 -25.95 -12.97
C GLN A 258 -1.76 -24.82 -13.92
N VAL A 259 -1.48 -23.56 -13.58
CA VAL A 259 -1.98 -22.38 -14.31
C VAL A 259 -1.56 -22.39 -15.79
N PRO A 260 -0.28 -22.61 -16.17
CA PRO A 260 0.10 -22.64 -17.57
C PRO A 260 -0.61 -23.73 -18.37
N ARG A 261 -0.80 -24.92 -17.77
CA ARG A 261 -1.52 -26.04 -18.38
C ARG A 261 -2.99 -25.68 -18.62
N LEU A 262 -3.64 -25.09 -17.63
CA LEU A 262 -5.05 -24.71 -17.71
C LEU A 262 -5.27 -23.57 -18.69
N ALA A 263 -4.41 -22.57 -18.68
CA ALA A 263 -4.42 -21.48 -19.66
C ALA A 263 -4.22 -22.01 -21.09
N GLY A 264 -3.33 -22.99 -21.28
CA GLY A 264 -3.11 -23.66 -22.56
C GLY A 264 -4.32 -24.47 -23.05
N SER A 265 -5.24 -24.86 -22.16
CA SER A 265 -6.50 -25.54 -22.49
C SER A 265 -7.70 -24.60 -22.64
N GLY A 266 -7.47 -23.29 -22.77
CA GLY A 266 -8.52 -22.28 -22.93
C GLY A 266 -8.97 -21.63 -21.62
N GLY A 267 -8.34 -21.93 -20.49
CA GLY A 267 -8.56 -21.23 -19.23
C GLY A 267 -8.04 -19.79 -19.25
N ARG A 268 -8.65 -18.94 -18.44
CA ARG A 268 -8.18 -17.58 -18.16
C ARG A 268 -8.13 -17.36 -16.66
N PHE A 269 -7.18 -16.54 -16.23
CA PHE A 269 -6.89 -16.31 -14.82
C PHE A 269 -6.66 -14.83 -14.59
N ALA A 270 -7.08 -14.35 -13.43
CA ALA A 270 -6.80 -13.02 -12.93
C ALA A 270 -6.16 -13.10 -11.55
N THR A 271 -5.28 -12.16 -11.24
CA THR A 271 -4.83 -11.90 -9.88
C THR A 271 -5.96 -11.28 -9.07
N THR A 272 -5.95 -11.52 -7.76
CA THR A 272 -6.97 -11.01 -6.84
C THR A 272 -6.36 -10.12 -5.76
N PRO A 273 -7.14 -9.21 -5.16
CA PRO A 273 -6.70 -8.34 -4.08
C PRO A 273 -6.28 -9.08 -2.81
N ASN A 274 -6.58 -10.38 -2.67
CA ASN A 274 -6.21 -11.24 -1.53
C ASN A 274 -4.90 -12.03 -1.75
N GLY A 275 -4.14 -11.72 -2.81
CA GLY A 275 -2.89 -12.41 -3.13
C GLY A 275 -3.09 -13.83 -3.69
N MET A 276 -4.25 -14.12 -4.25
CA MET A 276 -4.59 -15.40 -4.90
C MET A 276 -4.83 -15.20 -6.39
N LEU A 277 -5.06 -16.30 -7.11
CA LEU A 277 -5.61 -16.27 -8.46
C LEU A 277 -7.09 -16.65 -8.45
N MET A 278 -7.84 -16.06 -9.37
CA MET A 278 -9.18 -16.48 -9.72
C MET A 278 -9.19 -16.91 -11.19
N GLY A 279 -9.77 -18.07 -11.49
CA GLY A 279 -9.71 -18.70 -12.80
C GLY A 279 -11.05 -19.20 -13.30
N LEU A 280 -11.20 -19.22 -14.62
CA LEU A 280 -12.39 -19.72 -15.30
C LEU A 280 -11.98 -20.49 -16.56
N GLY A 281 -12.62 -21.64 -16.79
CA GLY A 281 -12.35 -22.50 -17.94
C GLY A 281 -11.05 -23.30 -17.84
N GLY A 282 -10.71 -23.97 -18.94
CA GLY A 282 -9.67 -25.01 -18.98
C GLY A 282 -10.19 -26.32 -18.37
N GLY A 283 -9.89 -27.46 -18.99
CA GLY A 283 -10.51 -28.77 -18.70
C GLY A 283 -10.21 -29.38 -17.33
N PHE A 284 -10.07 -28.58 -16.27
CA PHE A 284 -9.94 -29.00 -14.89
C PHE A 284 -11.30 -29.50 -14.41
N ILE A 285 -11.52 -30.81 -14.57
CA ILE A 285 -12.45 -31.67 -13.83
C ILE A 285 -13.52 -30.89 -13.04
N GLN A 286 -14.63 -30.57 -13.71
CA GLN A 286 -15.94 -30.60 -13.06
C GLN A 286 -16.24 -32.05 -12.71
N ASN A 287 -15.98 -32.43 -11.46
CA ASN A 287 -16.71 -33.45 -10.70
C ASN A 287 -15.86 -33.87 -9.49
N GLN A 288 -16.22 -33.37 -8.31
CA GLN A 288 -16.38 -34.12 -7.04
C GLN A 288 -16.47 -33.17 -5.84
N LEU A 289 -15.99 -31.91 -5.94
CA LEU A 289 -15.85 -31.00 -4.79
C LEU A 289 -16.54 -29.61 -4.95
N SER A 290 -17.23 -29.36 -6.07
CA SER A 290 -17.82 -28.04 -6.32
C SER A 290 -19.06 -27.79 -5.47
N GLN A 291 -18.96 -26.82 -4.57
CA GLN A 291 -20.12 -26.10 -4.03
C GLN A 291 -20.41 -24.88 -4.91
N GLN A 292 -21.58 -24.30 -4.69
CA GLN A 292 -22.35 -23.45 -5.62
C GLN A 292 -21.53 -22.44 -6.45
N ALA A 293 -20.52 -21.73 -5.91
CA ALA A 293 -19.78 -20.68 -6.67
C ALA A 293 -18.46 -21.08 -7.32
N GLY A 294 -17.86 -22.20 -6.91
CA GLY A 294 -16.51 -22.54 -7.33
C GLY A 294 -15.81 -23.49 -6.38
N SER A 295 -14.50 -23.60 -6.53
CA SER A 295 -13.65 -24.37 -5.60
C SER A 295 -12.26 -23.79 -5.55
N THR A 296 -11.75 -23.58 -4.34
CA THR A 296 -10.36 -23.20 -4.13
C THR A 296 -9.44 -24.43 -4.12
N TYR A 297 -8.43 -24.40 -4.99
CA TYR A 297 -7.39 -25.40 -5.14
C TYR A 297 -6.03 -24.77 -4.82
N GLY A 298 -5.57 -24.92 -3.58
CA GLY A 298 -4.41 -24.17 -3.08
C GLY A 298 -4.71 -22.67 -3.11
N ASP A 299 -3.93 -21.90 -3.87
CA ASP A 299 -4.11 -20.44 -4.07
C ASP A 299 -4.88 -20.06 -5.35
N VAL A 300 -5.59 -21.01 -5.96
CA VAL A 300 -6.37 -20.77 -7.19
C VAL A 300 -7.84 -21.03 -6.92
N PHE A 301 -8.65 -19.97 -6.88
CA PHE A 301 -10.10 -20.06 -6.86
C PHE A 301 -10.63 -20.29 -8.28
N LEU A 302 -11.30 -21.41 -8.50
CA LEU A 302 -11.89 -21.76 -9.80
C LEU A 302 -13.40 -21.51 -9.76
N ILE A 303 -13.87 -20.55 -10.58
CA ILE A 303 -15.29 -20.19 -10.67
C ILE A 303 -16.05 -21.27 -11.41
N ASN A 304 -17.19 -21.69 -10.88
CA ASN A 304 -18.03 -22.70 -11.49
C ASN A 304 -18.95 -22.12 -12.58
N ILE A 305 -18.37 -21.80 -13.74
CA ILE A 305 -19.09 -21.46 -14.98
C ILE A 305 -18.68 -22.45 -16.06
N ALA A 306 -19.61 -23.31 -16.48
CA ALA A 306 -19.34 -24.30 -17.51
C ALA A 306 -19.20 -23.62 -18.88
N HIS A 307 -18.09 -23.91 -19.59
CA HIS A 307 -17.87 -23.55 -20.99
C HIS A 307 -18.25 -22.09 -21.35
N PRO A 308 -17.61 -21.07 -20.73
CA PRO A 308 -17.78 -19.71 -21.20
C PRO A 308 -17.45 -19.62 -22.70
N THR A 309 -18.18 -18.81 -23.46
CA THR A 309 -17.82 -18.53 -24.85
C THR A 309 -16.46 -17.82 -24.93
N ASP A 310 -16.18 -16.92 -23.98
CA ASP A 310 -14.89 -16.27 -23.77
C ASP A 310 -14.65 -16.13 -22.25
N ALA A 311 -13.70 -16.91 -21.74
CA ALA A 311 -13.36 -16.92 -20.31
C ALA A 311 -12.77 -15.58 -19.83
N GLY A 312 -12.08 -14.84 -20.70
CA GLY A 312 -11.49 -13.54 -20.37
C GLY A 312 -12.57 -12.48 -20.26
N ASP A 313 -13.48 -12.42 -21.23
CA ASP A 313 -14.65 -11.53 -21.18
C ASP A 313 -15.53 -11.81 -19.95
N GLN A 314 -15.74 -13.08 -19.62
CA GLN A 314 -16.50 -13.45 -18.43
C GLN A 314 -15.81 -13.01 -17.13
N LEU A 315 -14.48 -13.14 -17.01
CA LEU A 315 -13.74 -12.62 -15.86
C LEU A 315 -13.85 -11.10 -15.74
N ARG A 316 -13.75 -10.36 -16.86
CA ARG A 316 -13.94 -8.90 -16.86
C ARG A 316 -15.33 -8.51 -16.33
N LYS A 317 -16.36 -9.21 -16.77
CA LYS A 317 -17.75 -8.97 -16.32
C LYS A 317 -17.92 -9.26 -14.83
N ILE A 318 -17.34 -10.34 -14.33
CA ILE A 318 -17.37 -10.69 -12.91
C ILE A 318 -16.72 -9.58 -12.09
N ILE A 319 -15.46 -9.26 -12.39
CA ILE A 319 -14.68 -8.24 -11.68
C ILE A 319 -15.38 -6.88 -11.77
N GLY A 320 -15.67 -6.39 -12.97
CA GLY A 320 -16.27 -5.07 -13.17
C GLY A 320 -17.68 -4.92 -12.61
N SER A 321 -18.38 -6.02 -12.31
CA SER A 321 -19.67 -5.97 -11.62
C SER A 321 -19.55 -5.88 -10.10
N GLY A 322 -18.39 -6.20 -9.53
CA GLY A 322 -18.20 -6.37 -8.08
C GLY A 322 -19.01 -7.53 -7.48
N GLN A 323 -19.55 -8.42 -8.32
CA GLN A 323 -20.46 -9.47 -7.90
C GLN A 323 -20.06 -10.82 -8.48
N MET A 324 -20.41 -11.89 -7.76
CA MET A 324 -20.19 -13.24 -8.23
C MET A 324 -21.18 -13.65 -9.31
N TRP A 325 -20.68 -14.44 -10.25
CA TRP A 325 -21.47 -15.04 -11.31
C TRP A 325 -21.37 -16.55 -11.25
N TYR A 326 -22.47 -17.19 -11.65
CA TYR A 326 -22.66 -18.62 -11.54
C TYR A 326 -23.18 -19.17 -12.86
N ASP A 327 -22.89 -20.44 -13.13
CA ASP A 327 -23.55 -21.11 -14.25
C ASP A 327 -25.07 -21.18 -14.04
N GLY A 328 -25.81 -21.14 -15.15
CA GLY A 328 -27.26 -21.18 -15.14
C GLY A 328 -27.83 -21.77 -16.42
N PRO A 329 -29.13 -22.11 -16.45
CA PRO A 329 -29.76 -22.76 -17.61
C PRO A 329 -29.68 -21.97 -18.94
N ARG A 330 -29.27 -20.70 -18.90
CA ARG A 330 -29.12 -19.81 -20.06
C ARG A 330 -27.71 -19.20 -20.16
N GLY A 331 -26.72 -19.83 -19.52
CA GLY A 331 -25.35 -19.33 -19.38
C GLY A 331 -25.15 -18.57 -18.06
N ALA A 332 -23.94 -17.99 -17.93
CA ALA A 332 -23.51 -17.31 -16.72
C ALA A 332 -24.48 -16.20 -16.29
N ARG A 333 -24.85 -16.19 -15.00
CA ARG A 333 -25.77 -15.22 -14.41
C ARG A 333 -25.13 -14.58 -13.18
N GLN A 334 -25.22 -13.25 -13.12
CA GLN A 334 -24.90 -12.45 -11.95
C GLN A 334 -25.82 -12.77 -10.77
N GLN A 335 -25.24 -12.88 -9.57
CA GLN A 335 -25.95 -13.00 -8.31
C GLN A 335 -25.72 -11.78 -7.43
N ASP A 336 -26.55 -11.60 -6.42
CA ASP A 336 -26.42 -10.50 -5.45
C ASP A 336 -25.44 -10.86 -4.32
N VAL A 337 -24.27 -11.39 -4.69
CA VAL A 337 -23.20 -11.77 -3.76
C VAL A 337 -21.95 -11.01 -4.15
N ASP A 338 -21.40 -10.26 -3.20
CA ASP A 338 -20.18 -9.47 -3.38
C ASP A 338 -18.96 -10.36 -3.67
N ILE A 339 -18.17 -10.01 -4.69
CA ILE A 339 -16.95 -10.74 -5.05
C ILE A 339 -15.91 -10.68 -3.92
N ASP A 340 -15.77 -9.55 -3.22
CA ASP A 340 -14.77 -9.39 -2.17
C ASP A 340 -15.08 -10.29 -0.98
N ARG A 341 -16.37 -10.48 -0.68
CA ARG A 341 -16.84 -11.42 0.34
C ARG A 341 -16.48 -12.86 -0.02
N VAL A 342 -16.71 -13.26 -1.27
CA VAL A 342 -16.33 -14.60 -1.74
C VAL A 342 -14.83 -14.77 -1.73
N LEU A 343 -14.05 -13.80 -2.21
CA LEU A 343 -12.59 -13.90 -2.21
C LEU A 343 -12.00 -14.01 -0.80
N HIS A 344 -12.58 -13.37 0.21
CA HIS A 344 -12.18 -13.58 1.61
C HIS A 344 -12.53 -14.99 2.12
N HIS A 345 -13.70 -15.51 1.75
CA HIS A 345 -14.08 -16.89 2.08
C HIS A 345 -13.10 -17.89 1.45
N GLU A 346 -12.79 -17.72 0.17
CA GLU A 346 -11.86 -18.56 -0.58
C GLU A 346 -10.41 -18.43 -0.08
N GLU A 347 -10.00 -17.26 0.40
CA GLU A 347 -8.69 -17.04 1.02
C GLU A 347 -8.48 -17.92 2.25
N ARG A 348 -9.53 -18.11 3.05
CA ARG A 348 -9.49 -18.99 4.21
C ARG A 348 -9.37 -20.45 3.79
N HIS A 349 -10.00 -20.87 2.69
CA HIS A 349 -9.76 -22.18 2.12
C HIS A 349 -8.32 -22.34 1.65
N SER A 350 -7.74 -21.32 1.01
CA SER A 350 -6.31 -21.34 0.66
C SER A 350 -5.41 -21.49 1.89
N ALA A 351 -5.72 -20.79 2.99
CA ALA A 351 -5.00 -20.94 4.26
C ALA A 351 -5.13 -22.36 4.85
N GLN A 352 -6.30 -22.99 4.74
CA GLN A 352 -6.48 -24.38 5.15
C GLN A 352 -5.65 -25.36 4.29
N TRP A 353 -5.56 -25.13 2.97
CA TRP A 353 -4.68 -25.89 2.07
C TRP A 353 -3.21 -25.74 2.46
N ALA A 354 -2.76 -24.52 2.77
CA ALA A 354 -1.40 -24.26 3.19
C ALA A 354 -1.05 -24.95 4.52
N ALA A 355 -1.98 -24.94 5.49
CA ALA A 355 -1.77 -25.54 6.80
C ALA A 355 -1.76 -27.07 6.78
N LEU A 356 -2.65 -27.70 6.00
CA LEU A 356 -2.75 -29.17 5.92
C LEU A 356 -1.83 -29.77 4.86
N GLY A 357 -1.50 -29.02 3.82
CA GLY A 357 -0.83 -29.52 2.63
C GLY A 357 -1.74 -30.35 1.72
N ARG A 358 -1.37 -30.45 0.44
CA ARG A 358 -2.21 -31.01 -0.62
C ARG A 358 -2.79 -32.40 -0.31
N VAL A 359 -1.94 -33.32 0.13
CA VAL A 359 -2.32 -34.73 0.32
C VAL A 359 -3.29 -34.87 1.49
N GLU A 360 -3.03 -34.18 2.58
CA GLU A 360 -3.83 -34.30 3.79
C GLU A 360 -5.15 -33.56 3.66
N PHE A 361 -5.16 -32.39 3.03
CA PHE A 361 -6.39 -31.67 2.74
C PHE A 361 -7.34 -32.50 1.87
N VAL A 362 -6.85 -33.09 0.76
CA VAL A 362 -7.68 -33.96 -0.10
C VAL A 362 -8.28 -35.13 0.68
N LYS A 363 -7.49 -35.77 1.55
CA LYS A 363 -7.98 -36.87 2.40
C LYS A 363 -9.07 -36.40 3.36
N GLN A 364 -8.81 -35.33 4.11
CA GLN A 364 -9.75 -34.84 5.12
C GLN A 364 -11.03 -34.28 4.48
N TYR A 365 -10.92 -33.61 3.34
CA TYR A 365 -12.06 -33.08 2.60
C TYR A 365 -12.92 -34.21 2.01
N ALA A 366 -12.32 -35.30 1.51
CA ALA A 366 -13.07 -36.47 1.06
C ALA A 366 -13.82 -37.16 2.22
N ILE A 367 -13.19 -37.24 3.41
CA ILE A 367 -13.82 -37.77 4.63
C ILE A 367 -14.99 -36.90 5.06
N SER A 368 -14.82 -35.56 5.06
CA SER A 368 -15.87 -34.64 5.48
C SER A 368 -17.06 -34.59 4.53
N LEU A 369 -16.84 -34.66 3.21
CA LEU A 369 -17.91 -34.81 2.22
C LEU A 369 -18.69 -36.12 2.41
N GLY A 370 -18.00 -37.22 2.73
CA GLY A 370 -18.64 -38.49 3.07
C GLY A 370 -19.53 -38.36 4.30
N ALA A 371 -19.03 -37.70 5.35
CA ALA A 371 -19.77 -37.45 6.57
C ALA A 371 -20.98 -36.51 6.35
N GLU A 372 -20.83 -35.45 5.56
CA GLU A 372 -21.93 -34.54 5.21
C GLU A 372 -23.05 -35.27 4.46
N ARG A 373 -22.72 -36.07 3.44
CA ARG A 373 -23.72 -36.87 2.71
C ARG A 373 -24.46 -37.88 3.60
N LEU A 374 -23.79 -38.40 4.63
CA LEU A 374 -24.37 -39.38 5.55
C LEU A 374 -25.18 -38.75 6.69
N THR A 375 -24.79 -37.55 7.14
CA THR A 375 -25.34 -36.94 8.38
C THR A 375 -26.15 -35.67 8.13
N GLY A 376 -26.08 -35.09 6.93
CA GLY A 376 -26.66 -33.79 6.59
C GLY A 376 -26.00 -32.61 7.30
N ARG A 377 -24.92 -32.83 8.08
CA ARG A 377 -24.17 -31.76 8.75
C ARG A 377 -23.20 -31.13 7.77
N ARG A 378 -23.17 -29.79 7.75
CA ARG A 378 -22.29 -29.01 6.88
C ARG A 378 -20.83 -29.39 7.09
N ASN A 379 -20.07 -29.46 5.99
CA ASN A 379 -18.65 -29.77 6.01
C ASN A 379 -17.87 -28.81 6.94
N PRO A 380 -17.07 -29.31 7.91
CA PRO A 380 -16.30 -28.48 8.84
C PRO A 380 -15.35 -27.48 8.17
N PHE A 381 -14.85 -27.75 6.96
CA PHE A 381 -14.03 -26.81 6.21
C PHE A 381 -14.80 -25.53 5.86
N GLU A 382 -16.07 -25.66 5.49
CA GLU A 382 -16.98 -24.56 5.16
C GLU A 382 -17.37 -23.78 6.42
N THR A 383 -17.65 -24.48 7.52
CA THR A 383 -17.93 -23.85 8.82
C THR A 383 -16.71 -23.08 9.34
N ASN A 384 -15.50 -23.62 9.18
CA ASN A 384 -14.26 -22.96 9.57
C ASN A 384 -13.85 -21.84 8.61
N ALA A 385 -14.28 -21.89 7.34
CA ALA A 385 -14.17 -20.77 6.41
C ALA A 385 -15.15 -19.64 6.76
N GLY A 386 -16.18 -19.90 7.56
CA GLY A 386 -16.75 -18.93 8.50
C GLY A 386 -17.70 -17.89 7.93
N ALA A 387 -18.10 -17.98 6.66
CA ALA A 387 -19.18 -17.14 6.16
C ALA A 387 -20.50 -17.53 6.87
N SER A 388 -21.30 -16.55 7.29
CA SER A 388 -22.47 -16.76 8.16
C SER A 388 -23.55 -17.67 7.54
N ASP A 389 -23.55 -17.75 6.22
CA ASP A 389 -24.37 -18.61 5.38
C ASP A 389 -23.54 -19.69 4.62
N GLY A 390 -22.23 -19.73 4.91
CA GLY A 390 -21.15 -20.46 4.25
C GLY A 390 -20.89 -20.13 2.78
N GLY A 391 -20.94 -18.84 2.45
CA GLY A 391 -20.07 -18.21 1.45
C GLY A 391 -20.79 -17.61 0.25
N TYR A 392 -22.05 -17.99 0.00
CA TYR A 392 -22.62 -17.92 -1.36
C TYR A 392 -24.09 -17.48 -1.44
N SER A 393 -24.70 -17.00 -0.36
CA SER A 393 -26.11 -16.55 -0.35
C SER A 393 -26.32 -15.12 0.13
#